data_AF-A0A5C6QBZ2-F1
#
_entry.id   AF-A0A5C6QBZ2-F1
#
_cell.length_a   1.000
_cell.length_b   1.000
_cell.length_c   1.000
_cell.angle_alpha   90.00
_cell.angle_beta   90.00
_cell.angle_gamma   90.00
#
_symmetry.space_group_name_H-M   'P 1'
#
loop_
_entity.id
_entity.type
_entity.pdbx_description
1 polymer ?
#
loop_
_entity_poly.entity_id
_entity_poly.type
_entity_poly.pdbx_seq_one_letter_code
_entity_poly.pdbx_strand_id
1 'polypeptide(L)'
;MTESEYYSYRMLSFTEFIDLYKIQYETQHKGKMPKARLFELTLPWLAATEEFMLSAKSKVIVHCLHQIVDGEEPILSIAWPLVHTFDNSAIKKSASSKHHITSLTSFYSSVAEPIFFTSSVKEDLQQLFSYIAQEHQWHSMQLGAFEEGIVAQALVEYFPYQRIFSKTDNVYQTGNSNYASYYQQRPSQLRNPF
;
A
#
# COMPACT_ATOMS: atom_id res chain seq x y z
N MET A 1 -20.52 4.09 30.57
CA MET A 1 -19.92 2.94 29.87
C MET A 1 -18.94 3.52 28.89
N THR A 2 -17.65 3.23 29.04
CA THR A 2 -16.63 3.61 28.04
C THR A 2 -16.81 2.66 26.86
N GLU A 3 -17.18 3.20 25.70
CA GLU A 3 -17.19 2.46 24.44
C GLU A 3 -15.82 1.81 24.26
N SER A 4 -15.80 0.49 24.10
CA SER A 4 -14.55 -0.23 23.90
C SER A 4 -14.24 -0.18 22.41
N GLU A 5 -13.30 0.67 22.04
CA GLU A 5 -12.80 0.72 20.68
C GLU A 5 -11.78 -0.40 20.46
N TYR A 6 -11.94 -1.17 19.39
CA TYR A 6 -10.98 -2.20 19.00
C TYR A 6 -10.81 -2.26 17.48
N TYR A 7 -9.70 -2.85 17.05
CA TYR A 7 -9.37 -2.97 15.64
C TYR A 7 -9.50 -4.40 15.15
N SER A 8 -9.89 -4.54 13.88
CA SER A 8 -9.80 -5.80 13.15
C SER A 8 -8.95 -5.65 11.89
N TYR A 9 -8.28 -6.74 11.55
CA TYR A 9 -7.42 -6.81 10.37
C TYR A 9 -8.08 -7.63 9.28
N ARG A 10 -7.97 -7.16 8.03
CA ARG A 10 -8.43 -7.90 6.86
C ARG A 10 -7.46 -7.74 5.71
N MET A 11 -7.21 -8.83 5.00
CA MET A 11 -6.53 -8.83 3.72
C MET A 11 -7.56 -8.86 2.60
N LEU A 12 -7.36 -8.03 1.59
CA LEU A 12 -8.18 -7.98 0.40
C LEU A 12 -7.30 -8.13 -0.84
N SER A 13 -7.81 -8.81 -1.87
CA SER A 13 -7.30 -8.58 -3.22
C SER A 13 -7.56 -7.13 -3.64
N PHE A 14 -6.82 -6.66 -4.63
CA PHE A 14 -6.96 -5.28 -5.09
C PHE A 14 -8.37 -4.99 -5.65
N THR A 15 -8.95 -5.94 -6.37
CA THR A 15 -10.34 -5.87 -6.86
C THR A 15 -11.35 -5.78 -5.73
N GLU A 16 -11.26 -6.64 -4.71
CA GLU A 16 -12.17 -6.59 -3.55
C GLU A 16 -12.06 -5.26 -2.80
N PHE A 17 -10.85 -4.74 -2.67
CA PHE A 17 -10.62 -3.43 -2.06
C PHE A 17 -11.27 -2.31 -2.88
N ILE A 18 -11.15 -2.31 -4.20
CA ILE A 18 -11.80 -1.31 -5.07
C ILE A 18 -13.31 -1.33 -4.89
N ASP A 19 -13.91 -2.52 -4.84
CA ASP A 19 -15.36 -2.65 -4.68
C ASP A 19 -15.82 -2.14 -3.32
N LEU A 20 -15.12 -2.50 -2.24
CA LEU A 20 -15.38 -1.97 -0.90
C LEU A 20 -15.19 -0.46 -0.82
N TYR A 21 -14.13 0.06 -1.45
CA TYR A 21 -13.85 1.50 -1.50
C TYR A 21 -14.98 2.27 -2.19
N LYS A 22 -15.52 1.75 -3.30
CA LYS A 22 -16.66 2.35 -4.01
C LYS A 22 -17.92 2.35 -3.15
N ILE A 23 -18.21 1.22 -2.49
CA ILE A 23 -19.38 1.10 -1.60
C ILE A 23 -19.28 2.11 -0.45
N GLN A 24 -18.13 2.20 0.23
CA GLN A 24 -17.93 3.17 1.32
C GLN A 24 -17.99 4.62 0.82
N TYR A 25 -17.47 4.90 -0.38
CA TYR A 25 -17.58 6.21 -1.02
C TYR A 25 -19.04 6.63 -1.25
N GLU A 26 -19.87 5.73 -1.77
CA GLU A 26 -21.28 5.98 -2.06
C GLU A 26 -22.12 6.12 -0.79
N THR A 27 -21.83 5.31 0.24
CA THR A 27 -22.67 5.20 1.43
C THR A 27 -22.27 6.12 2.58
N GLN A 28 -20.98 6.23 2.91
CA GLN A 28 -20.52 6.85 4.16
C GLN A 28 -20.00 8.29 3.97
N HIS A 29 -19.37 8.59 2.84
CA HIS A 29 -18.72 9.89 2.62
C HIS A 29 -19.49 10.85 1.70
N LYS A 30 -20.77 10.57 1.39
CA LYS A 30 -21.61 11.39 0.49
C LYS A 30 -20.91 11.71 -0.84
N GLY A 31 -20.14 10.76 -1.37
CA GLY A 31 -19.38 10.96 -2.60
C GLY A 31 -18.14 11.86 -2.47
N LYS A 32 -17.56 12.04 -1.28
CA LYS A 32 -16.26 12.70 -1.12
C LYS A 32 -15.17 11.65 -0.89
N MET A 33 -14.36 11.37 -1.92
CA MET A 33 -13.19 10.53 -1.75
C MET A 33 -12.17 11.20 -0.80
N PRO A 34 -11.43 10.41 0.00
CA PRO A 34 -10.18 10.87 0.59
C PRO A 34 -9.35 11.55 -0.48
N LYS A 35 -8.98 12.82 -0.24
CA LYS A 35 -8.11 13.53 -1.17
C LYS A 35 -6.74 12.90 -1.08
N ALA A 36 -6.36 12.15 -2.11
CA ALA A 36 -4.98 11.74 -2.28
C ALA A 36 -4.12 13.01 -2.44
N ARG A 37 -3.09 13.13 -1.61
CA ARG A 37 -2.09 14.21 -1.68
C ARG A 37 -1.36 14.22 -3.03
N LEU A 38 -1.19 13.04 -3.62
CA LEU A 38 -0.49 12.80 -4.87
C LEU A 38 -1.33 11.93 -5.78
N PHE A 39 -1.17 12.12 -7.09
CA PHE A 39 -1.88 11.33 -8.09
C PHE A 39 -1.51 9.84 -8.01
N GLU A 40 -0.26 9.55 -7.66
CA GLU A 40 0.29 8.20 -7.52
C GLU A 40 -0.30 7.40 -6.36
N LEU A 41 -1.04 8.07 -5.46
CA LEU A 41 -1.80 7.45 -4.37
C LEU A 41 -3.28 7.26 -4.71
N THR A 42 -3.71 7.65 -5.92
CA THR A 42 -5.10 7.49 -6.36
C THR A 42 -5.38 6.08 -6.84
N LEU A 43 -6.61 5.59 -6.64
CA LEU A 43 -7.02 4.26 -7.13
C LEU A 43 -6.78 4.04 -8.63
N PRO A 44 -7.06 4.99 -9.54
CA PRO A 44 -6.76 4.80 -10.96
C PRO A 44 -5.27 4.54 -11.23
N TRP A 45 -4.37 5.20 -10.51
CA TRP A 45 -2.94 4.97 -10.65
C TRP A 45 -2.53 3.60 -10.11
N LEU A 46 -3.04 3.23 -8.92
CA LEU A 46 -2.73 1.95 -8.30
C LEU A 46 -3.26 0.77 -9.15
N ALA A 47 -4.45 0.91 -9.75
CA ALA A 47 -5.01 -0.07 -10.68
C ALA A 47 -4.17 -0.22 -11.94
N ALA A 48 -3.78 0.89 -12.57
CA ALA A 48 -2.90 0.83 -13.73
C ALA A 48 -1.52 0.23 -13.39
N THR A 49 -1.04 0.45 -12.17
CA THR A 49 0.22 -0.13 -11.69
C THR A 49 0.10 -1.65 -11.51
N GLU A 50 -1.00 -2.13 -10.92
CA GLU A 50 -1.26 -3.57 -10.83
C GLU A 50 -1.31 -4.22 -12.22
N GLU A 51 -2.11 -3.65 -13.12
CA GLU A 51 -2.41 -4.24 -14.44
C GLU A 51 -1.18 -4.31 -15.35
N PHE A 52 -0.38 -3.25 -15.40
CA PHE A 52 0.67 -3.13 -16.43
C PHE A 52 2.09 -3.33 -15.90
N MET A 53 2.31 -3.30 -14.57
CA MET A 53 3.67 -3.23 -14.02
C MET A 53 4.06 -4.41 -13.13
N LEU A 54 3.12 -5.28 -12.75
CA LEU A 54 3.46 -6.43 -11.92
C LEU A 54 3.98 -7.61 -12.74
N SER A 55 5.03 -8.25 -12.22
CA SER A 55 5.48 -9.54 -12.71
C SER A 55 4.40 -10.60 -12.48
N ALA A 56 4.34 -11.64 -13.33
CA ALA A 56 3.43 -12.78 -13.16
C ALA A 56 3.58 -13.55 -11.82
N LYS A 57 4.66 -13.32 -11.06
CA LYS A 57 4.93 -13.93 -9.74
C LYS A 57 4.58 -13.01 -8.56
N SER A 58 3.92 -11.90 -8.83
CA SER A 58 3.57 -10.91 -7.81
C SER A 58 2.08 -10.65 -7.82
N LYS A 59 1.52 -10.30 -6.66
CA LYS A 59 0.13 -9.85 -6.52
C LYS A 59 0.05 -8.69 -5.54
N VAL A 60 -0.95 -7.83 -5.72
CA VAL A 60 -1.26 -6.80 -4.72
C VAL A 60 -2.16 -7.41 -3.65
N ILE A 61 -1.78 -7.22 -2.40
CA ILE A 61 -2.63 -7.47 -1.24
C ILE A 61 -2.83 -6.11 -0.55
N VAL A 62 -4.08 -5.75 -0.31
CA VAL A 62 -4.41 -4.56 0.46
C VAL A 62 -4.63 -4.97 1.90
N HIS A 63 -3.76 -4.44 2.77
CA HIS A 63 -3.82 -4.67 4.20
C HIS A 63 -4.68 -3.61 4.86
N CYS A 64 -5.81 -4.03 5.41
CA CYS A 64 -6.82 -3.13 5.93
C CYS A 64 -6.92 -3.22 7.45
N LEU A 65 -6.95 -2.05 8.09
CA LEU A 65 -7.31 -1.89 9.49
C LEU A 65 -8.72 -1.31 9.58
N HIS A 66 -9.63 -2.04 10.20
CA HIS A 66 -11.00 -1.57 10.46
C HIS A 66 -11.14 -1.22 11.94
N GLN A 67 -11.66 -0.03 12.19
CA GLN A 67 -12.05 0.43 13.51
C GLN A 67 -13.45 -0.11 13.82
N ILE A 68 -13.62 -0.69 15.00
CA ILE A 68 -14.89 -1.22 15.47
C ILE A 68 -15.24 -0.51 16.78
N VAL A 69 -16.40 0.13 16.77
CA VAL A 69 -17.02 0.74 17.94
C VAL A 69 -18.24 -0.10 18.30
N ASP A 70 -18.41 -0.41 19.58
CA ASP A 70 -19.50 -1.26 20.05
C ASP A 70 -20.87 -0.78 19.54
N GLY A 71 -21.56 -1.65 18.78
CA GLY A 71 -22.88 -1.35 18.22
C GLY A 71 -22.88 -0.63 16.87
N GLU A 72 -21.71 -0.32 16.31
CA GLU A 72 -21.55 0.25 14.97
C GLU A 72 -20.97 -0.76 13.98
N GLU A 73 -21.21 -0.53 12.69
CA GLU A 73 -20.59 -1.30 11.61
C GLU A 73 -19.09 -0.97 11.51
N PRO A 74 -18.22 -1.96 11.25
CA PRO A 74 -16.78 -1.71 11.10
C PRO A 74 -16.47 -0.66 10.02
N ILE A 75 -15.67 0.34 10.38
CA ILE A 75 -15.26 1.41 9.48
C ILE A 75 -13.83 1.15 9.04
N LEU A 76 -13.56 1.21 7.74
CA LEU A 76 -12.20 1.12 7.23
C LEU A 76 -11.44 2.37 7.66
N SER A 77 -10.36 2.21 8.44
CA SER A 77 -9.53 3.31 8.94
C SER A 77 -8.31 3.50 8.03
N ILE A 78 -7.58 2.41 7.78
CA ILE A 78 -6.34 2.40 7.00
C ILE A 78 -6.41 1.28 5.96
N ALA A 79 -5.98 1.56 4.73
CA ALA A 79 -5.73 0.55 3.72
C ALA A 79 -4.31 0.73 3.15
N TRP A 80 -3.51 -0.33 3.16
CA TRP A 80 -2.16 -0.29 2.61
C TRP A 80 -1.97 -1.31 1.48
N PRO A 81 -2.00 -0.88 0.21
CA PRO A 81 -1.72 -1.74 -0.93
C PRO A 81 -0.23 -2.08 -0.99
N LEU A 82 0.12 -3.35 -0.81
CA LEU A 82 1.49 -3.85 -0.87
C LEU A 82 1.61 -4.96 -1.91
N VAL A 83 2.75 -5.02 -2.58
CA VAL A 83 3.09 -6.07 -3.54
C VAL A 83 3.77 -7.21 -2.83
N HIS A 84 3.17 -8.38 -2.97
CA HIS A 84 3.71 -9.63 -2.46
C HIS A 84 4.31 -10.41 -3.60
N THR A 85 5.60 -10.69 -3.54
CA THR A 85 6.30 -11.54 -4.50
C THR A 85 6.46 -12.94 -3.93
N PHE A 86 6.07 -13.93 -4.72
CA PHE A 86 6.18 -15.34 -4.37
C PHE A 86 7.38 -15.94 -5.10
N ASP A 87 8.40 -16.33 -4.34
CA ASP A 87 9.53 -17.02 -4.93
C ASP A 87 9.23 -18.53 -5.06
N ASN A 88 8.93 -18.97 -6.27
CA ASN A 88 8.78 -20.40 -6.60
C ASN A 88 10.13 -21.15 -6.63
N SER A 89 11.27 -20.50 -6.34
CA SER A 89 12.59 -21.14 -6.31
C SER A 89 12.83 -22.04 -5.09
N ALA A 90 11.89 -22.13 -4.15
CA ALA A 90 11.93 -22.97 -2.95
C ALA A 90 11.86 -24.50 -3.22
N ILE A 91 12.20 -24.97 -4.42
CA ILE A 91 12.39 -26.40 -4.72
C ILE A 91 13.70 -26.94 -4.10
N LYS A 92 14.58 -26.09 -3.55
CA LYS A 92 15.76 -26.55 -2.80
C LYS A 92 15.65 -26.29 -1.30
N LYS A 93 15.02 -27.25 -0.62
CA LYS A 93 15.22 -27.67 0.79
C LYS A 93 15.76 -26.60 1.74
N SER A 94 14.93 -25.61 2.07
CA SER A 94 15.04 -24.80 3.29
C SER A 94 13.66 -24.21 3.59
N ALA A 95 13.14 -24.48 4.78
CA ALA A 95 11.73 -24.34 5.16
C ALA A 95 11.23 -22.90 5.41
N SER A 96 11.62 -21.93 4.58
CA SER A 96 11.05 -20.59 4.63
C SER A 96 10.84 -20.09 3.20
N SER A 97 9.60 -20.10 2.71
CA SER A 97 9.24 -19.28 1.55
C SER A 97 9.55 -17.83 1.93
N LYS A 98 10.56 -17.25 1.29
CA LYS A 98 10.91 -15.84 1.53
C LYS A 98 9.84 -14.98 0.86
N HIS A 99 8.84 -14.60 1.64
CA HIS A 99 7.85 -13.62 1.23
C HIS A 99 8.52 -12.24 1.29
N HIS A 100 8.73 -11.66 0.10
CA HIS A 100 9.19 -10.29 -0.03
C HIS A 100 7.97 -9.40 -0.25
N ILE A 101 7.81 -8.44 0.65
CA ILE A 101 6.77 -7.42 0.54
C ILE A 101 7.44 -6.12 0.11
N THR A 102 6.92 -5.55 -0.96
CA THR A 102 7.41 -4.29 -1.52
C THR A 102 6.25 -3.32 -1.69
N SER A 103 6.50 -2.02 -1.67
CA SER A 103 5.46 -1.05 -2.00
C SER A 103 5.06 -1.17 -3.46
N LEU A 104 3.77 -1.07 -3.77
CA LEU A 104 3.25 -1.12 -5.15
C LEU A 104 3.90 -0.11 -6.09
N THR A 105 4.36 1.02 -5.54
CA THR A 105 4.95 2.13 -6.27
C THR A 105 6.48 2.07 -6.41
N SER A 106 7.16 1.06 -5.84
CA SER A 106 8.63 1.04 -5.67
C SER A 106 9.42 1.19 -6.97
N PHE A 107 8.84 0.87 -8.13
CA PHE A 107 9.48 1.01 -9.43
C PHE A 107 9.55 2.46 -9.95
N TYR A 108 8.61 3.35 -9.60
CA TYR A 108 8.49 4.68 -10.25
C TYR A 108 7.92 5.83 -9.42
N SER A 109 7.21 5.54 -8.34
CA SER A 109 6.81 6.56 -7.39
C SER A 109 7.50 6.27 -6.08
N SER A 110 8.27 7.25 -5.62
CA SER A 110 8.91 7.18 -4.31
C SER A 110 7.89 7.39 -3.19
N VAL A 111 6.61 7.03 -3.34
CA VAL A 111 5.59 7.26 -2.32
C VAL A 111 4.79 5.99 -2.13
N ALA A 112 4.96 5.39 -0.96
CA ALA A 112 4.44 4.08 -0.59
C ALA A 112 3.42 4.18 0.55
N GLU A 113 2.64 5.26 0.58
CA GLU A 113 1.82 5.59 1.75
C GLU A 113 0.52 4.80 1.84
N PRO A 114 0.08 4.46 3.07
CA PRO A 114 -1.27 3.98 3.30
C PRO A 114 -2.32 5.03 2.88
N ILE A 115 -3.48 4.52 2.47
CA ILE A 115 -4.69 5.31 2.26
C ILE A 115 -5.40 5.44 3.60
N PHE A 116 -5.61 6.68 4.05
CA PHE A 116 -6.31 6.99 5.29
C PHE A 116 -7.73 7.47 5.01
N PHE A 117 -8.69 6.90 5.72
CA PHE A 117 -10.12 7.24 5.63
C PHE A 117 -10.60 8.03 6.85
N THR A 118 -9.91 7.87 7.98
CA THR A 118 -10.10 8.62 9.22
C THR A 118 -8.84 9.41 9.57
N SER A 119 -8.88 10.18 10.67
CA SER A 119 -7.68 10.87 11.15
C SER A 119 -6.65 9.84 11.56
N SER A 120 -5.46 9.92 10.96
CA SER A 120 -4.41 8.95 11.22
C SER A 120 -3.72 9.23 12.55
N VAL A 121 -3.61 8.18 13.37
CA VAL A 121 -2.72 8.15 14.53
C VAL A 121 -1.64 7.09 14.33
N LYS A 122 -0.52 7.25 15.03
CA LYS A 122 0.68 6.45 14.81
C LYS A 122 0.49 5.01 15.28
N GLU A 123 -0.26 4.85 16.35
CA GLU A 123 -0.58 3.61 17.02
C GLU A 123 -1.35 2.66 16.09
N ASP A 124 -2.28 3.19 15.29
CA ASP A 124 -3.04 2.42 14.30
C ASP A 124 -2.14 1.85 13.21
N LEU A 125 -1.13 2.62 12.77
CA LEU A 125 -0.14 2.14 11.82
C LEU A 125 0.71 1.02 12.42
N GLN A 126 1.17 1.19 13.66
CA GLN A 126 1.93 0.15 14.36
C GLN A 126 1.11 -1.13 14.56
N GLN A 127 -0.18 -0.97 14.85
CA GLN A 127 -1.12 -2.08 14.95
C GLN A 127 -1.27 -2.81 13.62
N LEU A 128 -1.41 -2.07 12.50
CA LEU A 128 -1.42 -2.65 11.16
C LEU A 128 -0.12 -3.40 10.86
N PHE A 129 1.05 -2.84 11.19
CA PHE A 129 2.34 -3.50 10.97
C PHE A 129 2.45 -4.81 11.77
N SER A 130 1.95 -4.82 13.01
CA SER A 130 1.87 -6.02 13.84
C SER A 130 1.02 -7.10 13.20
N TYR A 131 -0.16 -6.76 12.69
CA TYR A 131 -1.00 -7.74 12.01
C TYR A 131 -0.37 -8.27 10.73
N ILE A 132 0.25 -7.41 9.93
CA ILE A 132 0.98 -7.84 8.72
C ILE A 132 2.10 -8.82 9.09
N ALA A 133 2.87 -8.54 10.15
CA ALA A 133 3.96 -9.40 10.59
C ALA A 133 3.50 -10.74 11.18
N GLN A 134 2.31 -10.78 11.79
CA GLN A 134 1.71 -12.03 12.30
C GLN A 134 1.22 -12.93 11.17
N GLU A 135 0.54 -12.36 10.18
CA GLU A 135 -0.06 -13.09 9.06
C GLU A 135 0.94 -13.43 7.95
N HIS A 136 2.02 -12.64 7.84
CA HIS A 136 3.10 -12.87 6.89
C HIS A 136 4.46 -12.86 7.58
N GLN A 137 5.16 -14.00 7.54
CA GLN A 137 6.58 -14.08 7.89
C GLN A 137 7.44 -13.48 6.77
N TRP A 138 7.36 -12.17 6.64
CA TRP A 138 8.19 -11.38 5.75
C TRP A 138 9.60 -11.19 6.30
N HIS A 139 10.59 -11.39 5.42
CA HIS A 139 12.01 -11.21 5.77
C HIS A 139 12.47 -9.75 5.65
N SER A 140 11.83 -8.98 4.76
CA SER A 140 12.19 -7.59 4.49
C SER A 140 11.03 -6.85 3.85
N MET A 141 10.83 -5.59 4.24
CA MET A 141 9.94 -4.64 3.56
C MET A 141 10.77 -3.64 2.76
N GLN A 142 10.49 -3.47 1.48
CA GLN A 142 11.10 -2.41 0.67
C GLN A 142 10.04 -1.37 0.34
N LEU A 143 10.22 -0.17 0.88
CA LEU A 143 9.29 0.94 0.73
C LEU A 143 9.93 2.05 -0.12
N GLY A 144 9.10 2.73 -0.91
CA GLY A 144 9.43 4.04 -1.47
C GLY A 144 9.67 5.08 -0.37
N ALA A 145 10.06 6.30 -0.77
CA ALA A 145 10.19 7.40 0.18
C ALA A 145 8.84 7.76 0.83
N PHE A 146 8.94 8.46 1.96
CA PHE A 146 7.83 9.07 2.66
C PHE A 146 8.18 10.54 2.88
N GLU A 147 7.19 11.42 2.86
CA GLU A 147 7.42 12.75 3.44
C GLU A 147 7.56 12.63 4.97
N GLU A 148 8.24 13.59 5.58
CA GLU A 148 8.27 13.68 7.04
C GLU A 148 6.83 13.79 7.56
N GLY A 149 6.49 12.91 8.51
CA GLY A 149 5.11 12.81 8.99
C GLY A 149 4.85 11.52 9.75
N ILE A 150 3.57 11.27 10.02
CA ILE A 150 3.14 10.20 10.93
C ILE A 150 3.54 8.80 10.44
N VAL A 151 3.52 8.57 9.11
CA VAL A 151 3.93 7.29 8.51
C VAL A 151 5.42 7.04 8.70
N ALA A 152 6.24 8.05 8.40
CA ALA A 152 7.70 7.95 8.59
C ALA A 152 8.05 7.72 10.07
N GLN A 153 7.39 8.44 10.99
CA GLN A 153 7.59 8.26 12.43
C GLN A 153 7.18 6.85 12.89
N ALA A 154 6.00 6.36 12.48
CA ALA A 154 5.53 5.01 12.79
C ALA A 154 6.53 3.94 12.34
N LEU A 155 7.07 4.08 11.13
CA LEU A 155 8.04 3.13 10.56
C LEU A 155 9.35 3.11 11.33
N VAL A 156 9.91 4.28 11.64
CA VAL A 156 11.18 4.41 12.38
C VAL A 156 11.06 3.82 13.78
N GLU A 157 9.93 4.03 14.46
CA GLU A 157 9.71 3.51 15.81
C GLU A 157 9.44 1.99 15.82
N TYR A 158 8.71 1.48 14.83
CA TYR A 158 8.33 0.06 14.79
C TYR A 158 9.46 -0.84 14.27
N PHE A 159 10.25 -0.37 13.29
CA PHE A 159 11.31 -1.16 12.66
C PHE A 159 12.70 -0.70 13.11
N PRO A 160 13.35 -1.38 14.08
CA PRO A 160 14.63 -0.96 14.63
C PRO A 160 15.79 -1.03 13.63
N TYR A 161 15.67 -1.86 12.60
CA TYR A 161 16.68 -2.02 11.56
C TYR A 161 16.15 -1.53 10.21
N GLN A 162 16.66 -0.38 9.78
CA GLN A 162 16.32 0.21 8.49
C GLN A 162 17.58 0.51 7.67
N ARG A 163 17.52 0.21 6.37
CA ARG A 163 18.54 0.62 5.40
C ARG A 163 17.91 1.62 4.44
N ILE A 164 18.26 2.89 4.60
CA ILE A 164 17.77 3.96 3.74
C ILE A 164 18.64 4.01 2.49
N PHE A 165 18.04 3.82 1.32
CA PHE A 165 18.72 3.98 0.03
C PHE A 165 18.53 5.43 -0.45
N SER A 166 19.61 6.12 -0.81
CA SER A 166 19.51 7.51 -1.26
C SER A 166 18.88 7.61 -2.65
N LYS A 167 17.94 8.54 -2.78
CA LYS A 167 17.25 8.91 -4.02
C LYS A 167 18.24 9.45 -5.05
N THR A 168 18.56 8.71 -6.11
CA THR A 168 19.17 9.27 -7.33
C THR A 168 18.05 9.76 -8.23
N ASP A 169 17.91 11.09 -8.33
CA ASP A 169 17.15 11.86 -9.33
C ASP A 169 15.81 11.28 -9.79
N ASN A 170 14.74 11.59 -9.07
CA ASN A 170 13.38 11.36 -9.58
C ASN A 170 13.02 12.47 -10.57
N VAL A 171 12.84 12.11 -11.85
CA VAL A 171 12.27 12.99 -12.86
C VAL A 171 10.74 12.93 -12.76
N TYR A 172 10.13 13.94 -12.14
CA TYR A 172 8.68 14.09 -12.12
C TYR A 172 8.21 14.82 -13.39
N GLN A 173 7.35 14.19 -14.17
CA GLN A 173 6.71 14.84 -15.33
C GLN A 173 5.36 15.41 -14.93
N THR A 174 5.27 16.74 -14.88
CA THR A 174 4.03 17.48 -14.60
C THR A 174 3.17 17.58 -15.87
N GLY A 175 1.84 17.55 -15.73
CA GLY A 175 0.90 17.82 -16.83
C GLY A 175 0.33 16.57 -17.53
N ASN A 176 0.56 15.38 -17.00
CA ASN A 176 -0.05 14.15 -17.51
C ASN A 176 -1.47 13.99 -16.96
N SER A 177 -2.47 14.03 -17.85
CA SER A 177 -3.90 13.89 -17.50
C SER A 177 -4.43 12.45 -17.61
N ASN A 178 -3.64 11.53 -18.17
CA ASN A 178 -3.99 10.12 -18.26
C ASN A 178 -2.75 9.21 -18.32
N TYR A 179 -2.93 7.95 -17.91
CA TYR A 179 -1.85 6.97 -17.80
C TYR A 179 -1.22 6.59 -19.15
N ALA A 180 -2.00 6.53 -20.23
CA ALA A 180 -1.49 6.17 -21.56
C ALA A 180 -0.50 7.20 -22.09
N SER A 181 -0.80 8.50 -21.94
CA SER A 181 0.09 9.60 -22.27
C SER A 181 1.38 9.58 -21.43
N TYR A 182 1.26 9.27 -20.14
CA TYR A 182 2.42 9.07 -19.27
C TYR A 182 3.29 7.88 -19.74
N TYR A 183 2.69 6.74 -20.08
CA TYR A 183 3.41 5.54 -20.54
C TYR A 183 4.17 5.77 -21.87
N GLN A 184 3.59 6.54 -22.78
CA GLN A 184 4.20 6.87 -24.07
C GLN A 184 5.35 7.89 -23.98
N GLN A 185 5.53 8.59 -22.86
CA GLN A 185 6.60 9.58 -22.67
C GLN A 185 7.84 8.99 -21.99
N ARG A 186 7.82 7.70 -21.64
CA ARG A 186 8.92 7.06 -20.94
C ARG A 186 10.14 6.86 -21.86
N PRO A 187 11.37 7.02 -21.34
CA PRO A 187 12.57 6.47 -21.97
C PRO A 187 12.35 5.00 -22.30
N SER A 188 12.79 4.55 -23.49
CA SER A 188 12.56 3.19 -23.99
C SER A 188 13.06 2.09 -23.05
N GLN A 189 14.04 2.39 -22.19
CA GLN A 189 14.60 1.49 -21.18
C GLN A 189 13.67 1.24 -19.97
N LEU A 190 12.66 2.10 -19.77
CA LEU A 190 11.66 2.01 -18.69
C LEU A 190 10.27 1.63 -19.22
N ARG A 191 10.08 1.55 -20.55
CA ARG A 191 8.97 0.79 -21.13
C ARG A 191 9.39 -0.67 -21.02
N ASN A 192 8.55 -1.52 -20.45
CA ASN A 192 8.90 -2.92 -20.23
C ASN A 192 9.63 -3.51 -21.44
N PRO A 193 10.88 -3.99 -21.29
CA PRO A 193 11.42 -4.96 -22.20
C PRO A 193 10.65 -6.24 -21.89
N PHE A 194 9.75 -6.64 -22.77
CA PHE A 194 9.42 -8.06 -22.83
C PHE A 194 10.69 -8.87 -23.09
#